data_AF-A0ABC8K152-F1
#
_entry.id   AF-A0ABC8K152-F1
#
_cell.length_a   1.000
_cell.length_b   1.000
_cell.length_c   1.000
_cell.angle_alpha   90.00
_cell.angle_beta   90.00
_cell.angle_gamma   90.00
#
_symmetry.space_group_name_H-M   'P 1'
#
loop_
_entity.id
_entity.type
_entity.pdbx_description
1 polymer ?
#
loop_
_entity_poly.entity_id
_entity_poly.type
_entity_poly.pdbx_seq_one_letter_code
_entity_poly.pdbx_strand_id
1 'polypeptide(L)'
;MASSPSAVTDESYRSQPSIEDQMAVLVKRVGFVRGLVLKSPLYWESIELLAKDEVSRGIFYALPHECKLHYLQRKTKALNVEERASYLL
;
A
#
# COMPACT_ATOMS: atom_id res chain seq x y z
N MET A 1 -3.61 -4.84 55.44
CA MET A 1 -3.57 -4.37 54.04
C MET A 1 -2.20 -4.72 53.48
N ALA A 2 -2.14 -5.59 52.48
CA ALA A 2 -0.98 -5.80 51.62
C ALA A 2 -1.51 -6.43 50.33
N SER A 3 -1.66 -5.64 49.27
CA SER A 3 -2.02 -6.14 47.95
C SER A 3 -0.75 -6.61 47.24
N SER A 4 -0.71 -7.90 46.89
CA SER A 4 0.26 -8.46 45.96
C SER A 4 0.03 -7.85 44.57
N PRO A 5 1.06 -7.38 43.84
CA PRO A 5 0.88 -7.06 42.44
C PRO A 5 0.92 -8.36 41.64
N SER A 6 -0.25 -8.76 41.12
CA SER A 6 -0.37 -9.81 40.13
C SER A 6 0.42 -9.41 38.89
N ALA A 7 1.35 -10.26 38.46
CA ALA A 7 2.02 -10.15 37.18
C ALA A 7 0.96 -10.20 36.07
N VAL A 8 0.78 -9.07 35.38
CA VAL A 8 0.08 -9.02 34.10
C VAL A 8 1.15 -8.69 33.08
N THR A 9 1.76 -9.72 32.51
CA THR A 9 2.45 -9.63 31.23
C THR A 9 1.39 -9.33 30.18
N ASP A 10 1.10 -8.04 29.97
CA ASP A 10 0.30 -7.57 28.85
C ASP A 10 1.18 -7.63 27.59
N GLU A 11 1.50 -8.86 27.18
CA GLU A 11 2.06 -9.17 25.88
C GLU A 11 0.93 -9.06 24.86
N SER A 12 0.49 -7.82 24.62
CA SER A 12 -0.17 -7.42 23.39
C SER A 12 0.86 -7.57 22.25
N TYR A 13 1.19 -8.81 21.90
CA TYR A 13 1.74 -9.16 20.60
C TYR A 13 0.64 -8.84 19.59
N ARG A 14 0.58 -7.58 19.18
CA ARG A 14 -0.16 -7.17 17.99
C ARG A 14 0.59 -7.83 16.84
N SER A 15 0.24 -9.08 16.52
CA SER A 15 0.85 -9.85 15.45
C SER A 15 0.89 -8.95 14.22
N GLN A 16 2.10 -8.64 13.75
CA GLN A 16 2.24 -7.87 12.52
C GLN A 16 1.55 -8.66 11.41
N PRO A 17 0.69 -8.03 10.60
CA PRO A 17 0.02 -8.72 9.51
C PRO A 17 1.08 -9.33 8.59
N SER A 18 0.85 -10.58 8.19
CA SER A 18 1.74 -11.30 7.27
C SER A 18 1.90 -10.54 5.96
N ILE A 19 2.95 -10.85 5.19
CA ILE A 19 3.14 -10.23 3.87
C ILE A 19 1.94 -10.53 2.98
N GLU A 20 1.41 -11.75 3.06
CA GLU A 20 0.21 -12.19 2.34
C GLU A 20 -1.00 -11.32 2.71
N ASP A 21 -1.22 -11.06 3.99
CA ASP A 21 -2.33 -10.21 4.46
C ASP A 21 -2.17 -8.77 3.98
N GLN A 22 -0.96 -8.23 4.05
CA GLN A 22 -0.66 -6.88 3.56
C GLN A 22 -0.92 -6.76 2.05
N MET A 23 -0.50 -7.76 1.28
CA MET A 23 -0.73 -7.82 -0.15
C MET A 23 -2.20 -7.98 -0.50
N ALA A 24 -2.94 -8.82 0.25
CA ALA A 24 -4.38 -8.97 0.06
C ALA A 24 -5.13 -7.64 0.28
N VAL A 25 -4.73 -6.86 1.30
CA VAL A 25 -5.29 -5.52 1.55
C VAL A 25 -4.99 -4.59 0.38
N LEU A 26 -3.75 -4.57 -0.12
CA LEU A 26 -3.37 -3.72 -1.26
C LEU A 26 -4.17 -4.06 -2.52
N VAL A 27 -4.21 -5.34 -2.91
CA VAL A 27 -4.95 -5.85 -4.06
C VAL A 27 -6.43 -5.44 -3.96
N LYS A 28 -7.03 -5.60 -2.78
CA LYS A 28 -8.41 -5.21 -2.52
C LYS A 28 -8.60 -3.70 -2.66
N ARG A 29 -7.74 -2.88 -2.06
CA ARG A 29 -7.84 -1.40 -2.08
C ARG A 29 -7.67 -0.84 -3.49
N VAL A 30 -6.71 -1.36 -4.26
CA VAL A 30 -6.52 -0.97 -5.67
C VAL A 30 -7.70 -1.43 -6.52
N GLY A 31 -8.23 -2.63 -6.28
CA GLY A 31 -9.40 -3.15 -6.99
C GLY A 31 -10.68 -2.34 -6.78
N PHE A 32 -10.79 -1.56 -5.70
CA PHE A 32 -11.91 -0.66 -5.43
C PHE A 32 -11.76 0.74 -6.03
N VAL A 33 -10.66 1.03 -6.73
CA VAL A 33 -10.49 2.35 -7.37
C VAL A 33 -11.45 2.49 -8.54
N ARG A 34 -12.35 3.48 -8.44
CA ARG A 34 -13.37 3.73 -9.46
C ARG A 34 -12.70 4.09 -10.80
N GLY A 35 -13.11 3.41 -11.87
CA GLY A 35 -12.58 3.62 -13.22
C GLY A 35 -11.24 2.94 -13.50
N LEU A 36 -10.64 2.26 -12.52
CA LEU A 36 -9.48 1.39 -12.78
C LEU A 36 -9.95 0.06 -13.37
N VAL A 37 -9.38 -0.32 -14.51
CA VAL A 37 -9.67 -1.61 -15.15
C VAL A 37 -8.87 -2.70 -14.45
N LEU A 38 -9.57 -3.68 -13.88
CA LEU A 38 -8.93 -4.84 -13.23
C LEU A 38 -8.04 -5.59 -14.22
N LYS A 39 -6.88 -6.07 -13.73
CA LYS A 39 -5.88 -6.79 -14.51
C LYS A 39 -5.25 -6.01 -15.68
N SER A 40 -5.53 -4.71 -15.83
CA SER A 40 -4.80 -3.85 -16.75
C SER A 40 -3.33 -3.68 -16.31
N PRO A 41 -2.42 -3.26 -17.20
CA PRO A 41 -1.04 -2.94 -16.81
C PRO A 41 -1.00 -1.97 -15.63
N LEU A 42 -1.78 -0.88 -15.70
CA LEU A 42 -1.87 0.11 -14.62
C LEU A 42 -2.31 -0.52 -13.29
N TYR A 43 -3.19 -1.54 -13.30
CA TYR A 43 -3.61 -2.23 -12.09
C TYR A 43 -2.45 -2.96 -11.42
N TRP A 44 -1.66 -3.72 -12.18
CA TRP A 44 -0.50 -4.46 -11.66
C TRP A 44 0.62 -3.53 -11.22
N GLU A 45 0.95 -2.54 -12.06
CA GLU A 45 1.96 -1.53 -11.77
C GLU A 45 1.61 -0.74 -10.49
N SER A 46 0.32 -0.46 -10.27
CA SER A 46 -0.15 0.19 -9.04
C SER A 46 0.07 -0.68 -7.80
N ILE A 47 -0.22 -1.98 -7.89
CA ILE A 47 0.02 -2.90 -6.76
C ILE A 47 1.51 -2.97 -6.44
N GLU A 48 2.36 -3.10 -7.46
CA GLU A 48 3.81 -3.15 -7.28
C GLU A 48 4.37 -1.87 -6.69
N LEU A 49 3.93 -0.70 -7.19
CA LEU A 49 4.33 0.60 -6.65
C LEU A 49 4.00 0.70 -5.16
N LEU A 50 2.75 0.42 -4.78
CA LEU A 50 2.31 0.57 -3.40
C LEU A 50 2.88 -0.53 -2.47
N ALA A 51 3.27 -1.67 -3.02
CA ALA A 51 3.97 -2.71 -2.26
C ALA A 51 5.42 -2.29 -1.94
N LYS A 52 6.10 -1.60 -2.87
CA LYS A 52 7.51 -1.20 -2.75
C LYS A 52 7.71 0.13 -2.02
N ASP A 53 6.81 1.09 -2.21
CA ASP A 53 6.93 2.44 -1.66
C ASP A 53 5.85 2.71 -0.59
N GLU A 54 6.28 2.67 0.67
CA GLU A 54 5.41 2.92 1.81
C GLU A 54 4.84 4.33 1.85
N VAL A 55 5.58 5.33 1.34
CA VAL A 55 5.13 6.72 1.29
C VAL A 55 4.01 6.85 0.27
N SER A 56 4.19 6.28 -0.92
CA SER A 56 3.13 6.26 -1.93
C SER A 56 1.90 5.48 -1.45
N ARG A 57 2.09 4.37 -0.74
CA ARG A 57 1.01 3.61 -0.08
C ARG A 57 0.25 4.45 0.94
N GLY A 58 0.95 5.15 1.83
CA GLY A 58 0.35 6.03 2.83
C GLY A 58 -0.48 7.14 2.19
N ILE A 59 0.08 7.82 1.18
CA ILE A 59 -0.63 8.86 0.43
C ILE A 59 -1.88 8.27 -0.23
N PHE A 60 -1.76 7.15 -0.93
CA PHE A 60 -2.89 6.49 -1.60
C PHE A 60 -4.04 6.14 -0.64
N TYR A 61 -3.73 5.69 0.58
CA TYR A 61 -4.75 5.39 1.58
C TYR A 61 -5.42 6.65 2.15
N ALA A 62 -4.69 7.75 2.28
CA ALA A 62 -5.23 9.02 2.76
C ALA A 62 -6.07 9.76 1.70
N LEU A 63 -5.86 9.49 0.42
CA LEU A 63 -6.56 10.19 -0.67
C LEU A 63 -8.07 9.86 -0.71
N PRO A 64 -8.91 10.85 -1.05
CA PRO A 64 -10.31 10.61 -1.42
C PRO A 64 -10.43 9.65 -2.61
N HIS A 65 -11.53 8.92 -2.70
CA HIS A 65 -11.70 7.84 -3.69
C HIS A 65 -11.62 8.36 -5.13
N GLU A 66 -12.17 9.54 -5.38
CA GLU A 66 -12.17 10.26 -6.66
C GLU A 66 -10.76 10.64 -7.13
N CYS A 67 -9.80 10.83 -6.23
CA CYS A 67 -8.42 11.22 -6.57
C CYS A 67 -7.50 10.02 -6.86
N LYS A 68 -7.88 8.82 -6.41
CA LYS A 68 -7.01 7.64 -6.42
C LYS A 68 -6.59 7.23 -7.83
N LEU A 69 -7.51 7.21 -8.79
CA LEU A 69 -7.17 6.83 -10.17
C LEU A 69 -6.16 7.78 -10.79
N HIS A 70 -6.38 9.09 -10.65
CA HIS A 70 -5.48 10.10 -11.19
C HIS A 70 -4.09 10.05 -10.54
N TYR A 71 -4.05 9.82 -9.22
CA TYR A 71 -2.80 9.62 -8.50
C TYR A 71 -1.98 8.44 -9.06
N LEU A 72 -2.63 7.27 -9.20
CA LEU A 72 -1.98 6.07 -9.75
C LEU A 72 -1.46 6.33 -11.17
N GLN A 73 -2.29 6.89 -12.05
CA GLN A 73 -1.87 7.25 -13.41
C GLN A 73 -0.64 8.17 -13.45
N ARG A 74 -0.59 9.17 -12.57
CA ARG A 74 0.54 10.12 -12.51
C ARG A 74 1.81 9.44 -12.00
N LYS A 75 1.71 8.68 -10.92
CA LYS A 75 2.88 8.03 -10.30
C LYS A 75 3.47 6.94 -11.17
N THR A 76 2.62 6.13 -11.80
CA THR A 76 3.09 5.07 -12.68
C THR A 76 3.70 5.60 -13.98
N LYS A 77 3.18 6.70 -14.54
CA LYS A 77 3.82 7.41 -15.66
C LYS A 77 5.18 8.01 -15.28
N ALA A 78 5.32 8.52 -14.06
CA ALA A 78 6.58 9.07 -13.58
C ALA A 78 7.67 7.99 -13.48
N LEU A 79 7.32 6.79 -12.99
CA LEU A 79 8.23 5.64 -12.95
C LEU A 79 8.72 5.24 -14.35
N ASN A 80 7.84 5.24 -15.36
CA ASN A 80 8.21 4.88 -16.72
C ASN A 80 9.19 5.91 -17.36
N VAL A 81 9.13 7.17 -16.94
CA VAL A 81 10.10 8.21 -17.34
C VAL A 81 11.44 8.04 -16.62
N GLU A 82 11.40 7.72 -15.32
CA GLU A 82 12.59 7.55 -14.48
C GLU A 82 13.36 6.25 -14.82
N GLU A 83 12.66 5.14 -15.07
CA GLU A 83 13.26 3.91 -15.59
C GLU A 83 13.90 4.13 -16.96
N ARG A 84 13.23 4.83 -17.88
CA ARG A 84 13.82 5.19 -19.19
C ARG A 84 15.09 6.03 -19.07
N ALA A 85 15.17 6.92 -18.09
CA ALA A 85 16.38 7.70 -17.85
C ALA A 85 17.51 6.82 -17.27
N SER A 86 17.17 5.80 -16.49
CA SER A 86 18.15 4.91 -15.83
C SER A 86 18.82 3.92 -16.79
N TYR A 87 18.18 3.58 -17.92
CA TYR A 87 18.74 2.70 -18.96
C TYR A 87 19.56 3.44 -20.04
N LEU A 88 19.74 4.76 -19.92
CA LEU A 88 20.48 5.60 -20.87
C LEU A 88 21.82 6.12 -20.34
N LEU A 89 22.30 5.55 -19.23
CA LEU A 89 23.65 5.72 -18.66
C LEU A 89 24.39 4.39 -18.68
#